data_AF-A0A3M1AGS5-F1
#
_entry.id   AF-A0A3M1AGS5-F1
#
_cell.length_a   1.000
_cell.length_b   1.000
_cell.length_c   1.000
_cell.angle_alpha   90.00
_cell.angle_beta   90.00
_cell.angle_gamma   90.00
#
_symmetry.space_group_name_H-M   'P 1'
#
loop_
_entity.id
_entity.type
_entity.pdbx_description
1 polymer ?
#
loop_
_entity_poly.entity_id
_entity_poly.type
_entity_poly.pdbx_seq_one_letter_code
_entity_poly.pdbx_strand_id
1 'polypeptide(L)'
;MTGRISFILRLLLINMIVISGALAQNNDDEYAKKIREYTTDERFLNELVDHLPDSPTVPSPLKYFGEIIGAPGILHYTEEIYSYFRTLDEASPRVQVRSIGKTEEGREMIEVIVSDEENLSNLETYREYLN
;
A
#
# COMPACT_ATOMS: atom_id res chain seq x y z
N MET A 1 -43.88 21.38 -12.45
CA MET A 1 -42.46 21.75 -12.70
C MET A 1 -41.54 21.51 -11.50
N THR A 2 -41.97 20.83 -10.43
CA THR A 2 -41.22 20.64 -9.18
C THR A 2 -40.38 19.35 -9.10
N GLY A 3 -40.65 18.35 -9.95
CA GLY A 3 -39.94 17.04 -9.90
C GLY A 3 -38.59 16.98 -10.62
N ARG A 4 -38.36 17.82 -11.64
CA ARG A 4 -37.12 17.81 -12.44
C ARG A 4 -35.93 18.46 -11.72
N ILE A 5 -36.20 19.47 -10.89
CA ILE A 5 -35.18 20.20 -10.11
C ILE A 5 -34.65 19.32 -8.97
N SER A 6 -35.51 18.51 -8.34
CA SER A 6 -35.11 17.55 -7.29
C SER A 6 -34.21 16.43 -7.83
N PHE A 7 -34.39 16.01 -9.09
CA PHE A 7 -33.58 14.97 -9.71
C PHE A 7 -32.17 15.47 -10.07
N ILE A 8 -32.06 16.70 -10.59
CA ILE A 8 -30.76 17.32 -10.91
C ILE A 8 -29.96 17.62 -9.62
N LEU A 9 -30.65 18.04 -8.54
CA LEU A 9 -30.00 18.29 -7.26
C LEU A 9 -29.47 17.00 -6.59
N ARG A 10 -30.17 15.86 -6.77
CA ARG A 10 -29.69 14.54 -6.31
C ARG A 10 -28.51 14.02 -7.14
N LEU A 11 -28.49 14.27 -8.45
CA LEU A 11 -27.38 13.87 -9.32
C LEU A 11 -26.10 14.68 -9.01
N LEU A 12 -26.25 15.94 -8.59
CA LEU A 12 -25.13 16.81 -8.21
C LEU A 12 -24.57 16.47 -6.81
N LEU A 13 -25.43 16.02 -5.88
CA LEU A 13 -25.00 15.52 -4.56
C LEU A 13 -24.24 14.19 -4.63
N ILE A 14 -24.60 13.30 -5.57
CA ILE A 14 -23.89 12.01 -5.75
C ILE A 14 -22.48 12.23 -6.31
N ASN A 15 -22.28 13.22 -7.19
CA ASN A 15 -20.96 13.55 -7.73
C ASN A 15 -20.03 14.25 -6.72
N MET A 16 -20.58 14.90 -5.69
CA MET A 16 -19.79 15.60 -4.68
C MET A 16 -19.13 14.66 -3.65
N ILE A 17 -19.64 13.44 -3.51
CA ILE A 17 -19.04 12.40 -2.63
C ILE A 17 -17.77 11.80 -3.26
N VAL A 18 -17.61 11.90 -4.58
CA VAL A 18 -16.42 11.36 -5.29
C VAL A 18 -15.20 12.29 -5.15
N ILE A 19 -15.37 13.53 -4.68
CA ILE A 19 -14.28 14.53 -4.53
C ILE A 19 -13.77 14.58 -3.07
N SER A 20 -13.41 13.44 -2.50
CA SER A 20 -12.77 13.38 -1.16
C SER A 20 -11.34 12.83 -1.20
N GLY A 21 -10.63 13.01 -2.32
CA GLY A 21 -9.30 12.42 -2.57
C GLY A 21 -8.11 13.10 -1.89
N ALA A 22 -8.29 13.94 -0.87
CA ALA A 22 -7.17 14.58 -0.17
C ALA A 22 -7.52 14.96 1.29
N LEU A 23 -8.13 14.06 2.04
CA LEU A 23 -7.99 14.13 3.50
C LEU A 23 -6.57 13.68 3.83
N ALA A 24 -5.83 14.50 4.59
CA ALA A 24 -4.55 14.07 5.15
C ALA A 24 -4.77 12.71 5.84
N GLN A 25 -4.08 11.68 5.35
CA GLN A 25 -4.20 10.34 5.92
C GLN A 25 -3.71 10.41 7.36
N ASN A 26 -4.47 9.84 8.29
CA ASN A 26 -4.00 9.69 9.66
C ASN A 26 -2.79 8.75 9.67
N ASN A 27 -1.88 8.88 10.65
CA ASN A 27 -0.79 7.93 10.82
C ASN A 27 -1.22 6.74 11.68
N ASP A 28 -0.56 5.59 11.47
CA ASP A 28 -0.63 4.42 12.34
C ASP A 28 0.21 4.69 13.61
N ASP A 29 -0.43 5.26 14.63
CA ASP A 29 0.22 5.66 15.89
C ASP A 29 0.84 4.47 16.64
N GLU A 30 0.26 3.29 16.53
CA GLU A 30 0.78 2.08 17.18
C GLU A 30 2.06 1.61 16.49
N TYR A 31 2.07 1.61 15.15
CA TYR A 31 3.27 1.33 14.36
C TYR A 31 4.38 2.31 14.72
N ALA A 32 4.09 3.60 14.76
CA ALA A 32 5.03 4.65 15.13
C ALA A 32 5.63 4.44 16.53
N LYS A 33 4.79 4.06 17.50
CA LYS A 33 5.23 3.77 18.86
C LYS A 33 6.23 2.61 18.90
N LYS A 34 5.94 1.51 18.21
CA LYS A 34 6.82 0.34 18.15
C LYS A 34 8.15 0.64 17.45
N ILE A 35 8.13 1.44 16.38
CA ILE A 35 9.36 1.90 15.73
C ILE A 35 10.24 2.66 16.71
N ARG A 36 9.68 3.60 17.49
CA ARG A 36 10.44 4.34 18.51
C ARG A 36 10.94 3.44 19.64
N GLU A 37 10.15 2.44 20.03
CA GLU A 37 10.53 1.47 21.07
C GLU A 37 11.72 0.60 20.64
N TYR A 38 11.76 0.16 19.38
CA TYR A 38 12.81 -0.73 18.87
C TYR A 38 13.99 -0.01 18.23
N THR A 39 13.90 1.32 18.07
CA THR A 39 15.01 2.12 17.56
C THR A 39 16.00 2.45 18.68
N THR A 40 17.27 2.06 18.51
CA THR A 40 18.28 2.17 19.57
C THR A 40 18.83 3.58 19.78
N ASP A 41 18.72 4.47 18.80
CA ASP A 41 19.28 5.83 18.82
C ASP A 41 18.38 6.76 18.01
N GLU A 42 18.05 7.93 18.57
CA GLU A 42 17.17 8.91 17.95
C GLU A 42 17.65 9.39 16.57
N ARG A 43 18.95 9.32 16.28
CA ARG A 43 19.50 9.70 14.98
C ARG A 43 18.99 8.82 13.82
N PHE A 44 18.42 7.65 14.12
CA PHE A 44 17.78 6.78 13.12
C PHE A 44 16.31 7.12 12.88
N LEU A 45 15.69 7.98 13.70
CA LEU A 45 14.32 8.45 13.52
C LEU A 45 14.33 9.72 12.66
N ASN A 46 14.02 9.56 11.38
CA ASN A 46 13.76 10.68 10.47
C ASN A 46 12.26 10.76 10.13
N GLU A 47 11.87 11.81 9.40
CA GLU A 47 10.47 12.09 9.01
C GLU A 47 9.76 10.96 8.23
N LEU A 48 10.49 9.96 7.74
CA LEU A 48 9.97 8.86 6.92
C LEU A 48 9.94 7.51 7.66
N VAL A 49 10.46 7.43 8.89
CA VAL A 49 10.68 6.13 9.56
C VAL A 49 9.53 5.72 10.48
N ASP A 50 8.93 6.67 11.20
CA ASP A 50 7.86 6.41 12.17
C ASP A 50 6.49 6.95 11.72
N HIS A 51 6.33 7.27 10.43
CA HIS A 51 5.12 7.88 9.88
C HIS A 51 4.55 7.01 8.76
N LEU A 52 3.90 5.90 9.14
CA LEU A 52 3.15 5.07 8.22
C LEU A 52 1.71 5.58 8.13
N PRO A 53 1.20 5.94 6.94
CA PRO A 53 -0.20 6.31 6.78
C PRO A 53 -1.12 5.13 7.09
N ASP A 54 -2.14 5.37 7.93
CA ASP A 54 -3.21 4.42 8.18
C ASP A 54 -4.15 4.38 6.97
N SER A 55 -4.40 3.17 6.50
CA SER A 55 -5.30 2.89 5.39
C SER A 55 -6.41 1.94 5.84
N PRO A 56 -7.67 2.23 5.48
CA PRO A 56 -8.79 1.32 5.75
C PRO A 56 -8.78 0.12 4.80
N THR A 57 -8.13 0.23 3.63
CA THR A 57 -8.15 -0.81 2.58
C THR A 57 -6.83 -1.54 2.44
N VAL A 58 -5.70 -0.85 2.65
CA VAL A 58 -4.36 -1.43 2.52
C VAL A 58 -3.87 -1.82 3.93
N PRO A 59 -3.65 -3.11 4.21
CA PRO A 59 -3.21 -3.53 5.53
C PRO A 59 -1.77 -3.05 5.81
N SER A 60 -1.53 -2.48 6.98
CA SER A 60 -0.17 -2.20 7.46
C SER A 60 0.54 -3.51 7.82
N PRO A 61 1.89 -3.53 7.88
CA PRO A 61 2.60 -4.73 8.31
C PRO A 61 2.18 -5.15 9.73
N LEU A 62 1.94 -4.19 10.63
CA LEU A 62 1.45 -4.48 11.98
C LEU A 62 0.09 -5.20 11.95
N LYS A 63 -0.86 -4.77 11.12
CA LYS A 63 -2.16 -5.44 10.96
C LYS A 63 -2.04 -6.85 10.35
N TYR A 64 -1.10 -7.06 9.44
CA TYR A 64 -0.92 -8.33 8.73
C TYR A 64 -0.13 -9.35 9.55
N PHE A 65 1.04 -8.96 10.08
CA PHE A 65 1.95 -9.84 10.81
C PHE A 65 1.68 -9.88 12.32
N GLY A 66 0.88 -8.94 12.84
CA GLY A 66 0.66 -8.76 14.28
C GLY A 66 1.81 -8.04 15.00
N GLU A 67 2.86 -7.66 14.28
CA GLU A 67 4.04 -6.97 14.79
C GLU A 67 4.69 -6.13 13.67
N ILE A 68 5.52 -5.15 14.02
CA ILE A 68 6.28 -4.38 13.02
C ILE A 68 7.43 -5.18 12.42
N ILE A 69 7.77 -4.89 11.16
CA ILE A 69 8.93 -5.51 10.52
C ILE A 69 10.20 -5.05 11.21
N GLY A 70 11.08 -6.01 11.54
CA GLY A 70 12.33 -5.76 12.25
C GLY A 70 12.21 -5.79 13.78
N ALA A 71 11.07 -6.22 14.32
CA ALA A 71 10.91 -6.39 15.77
C ALA A 71 11.94 -7.39 16.35
N PRO A 72 12.45 -7.14 17.58
CA PRO A 72 13.46 -8.00 18.19
C PRO A 72 13.01 -9.45 18.32
N GLY A 73 13.86 -10.38 17.85
CA GLY A 73 13.61 -11.82 17.98
C GLY A 73 12.62 -12.40 16.97
N ILE A 74 12.16 -11.61 15.98
CA ILE A 74 11.24 -12.06 14.94
C ILE A 74 11.93 -12.01 13.58
N LEU A 75 11.85 -13.12 12.84
CA LEU A 75 12.35 -13.24 11.48
C LEU A 75 11.25 -13.85 10.61
N HIS A 76 10.71 -13.05 9.68
CA HIS A 76 9.73 -13.53 8.71
C HIS A 76 10.42 -14.25 7.54
N TYR A 77 9.85 -15.38 7.14
CA TYR A 77 10.32 -16.14 5.99
C TYR A 77 9.79 -15.57 4.69
N THR A 78 10.48 -15.90 3.60
CA THR A 78 10.16 -15.41 2.25
C THR A 78 8.70 -15.68 1.84
N GLU A 79 8.13 -16.83 2.22
CA GLU A 79 6.74 -17.15 1.92
C GLU A 79 5.75 -16.17 2.58
N GLU A 80 5.99 -15.80 3.84
CA GLU A 80 5.15 -14.83 4.57
C GLU A 80 5.29 -13.43 3.95
N ILE A 81 6.52 -13.04 3.61
CA ILE A 81 6.79 -11.76 2.95
C ILE A 81 6.10 -11.69 1.58
N TYR A 82 6.17 -12.76 0.80
CA TYR A 82 5.54 -12.81 -0.52
C TYR A 82 4.02 -12.82 -0.42
N SER A 83 3.47 -13.50 0.59
CA SER A 83 2.03 -13.47 0.86
C SER A 83 1.56 -12.05 1.19
N TYR A 84 2.32 -11.30 2.01
CA TYR A 84 2.01 -9.90 2.28
C TYR A 84 2.02 -9.04 1.02
N PHE A 85 3.04 -9.15 0.15
CA PHE A 85 3.06 -8.40 -1.10
C PHE A 85 1.90 -8.76 -2.04
N ARG A 86 1.47 -10.02 -2.08
CA ARG A 86 0.27 -10.42 -2.83
C ARG A 86 -1.01 -9.85 -2.21
N THR A 87 -1.10 -9.76 -0.89
CA THR A 87 -2.20 -9.05 -0.23
C THR A 87 -2.21 -7.56 -0.59
N LEU A 88 -1.03 -6.92 -0.73
CA LEU A 88 -0.95 -5.53 -1.18
C LEU A 88 -1.40 -5.36 -2.64
N ASP A 89 -1.05 -6.29 -3.53
CA ASP A 89 -1.51 -6.35 -4.92
C ASP A 89 -3.05 -6.45 -5.00
N GLU A 90 -3.64 -7.33 -4.19
CA GLU A 90 -5.10 -7.48 -4.11
C GLU A 90 -5.80 -6.24 -3.52
N ALA A 91 -5.16 -5.56 -2.57
CA ALA A 91 -5.76 -4.44 -1.83
C ALA A 91 -5.55 -3.06 -2.50
N SER A 92 -4.66 -2.94 -3.47
CA SER A 92 -4.23 -1.65 -4.02
C SER A 92 -4.02 -1.70 -5.54
N PRO A 93 -4.66 -0.79 -6.31
CA PRO A 93 -4.39 -0.67 -7.75
C PRO A 93 -3.00 -0.08 -8.07
N ARG A 94 -2.19 0.22 -7.05
CA ARG A 94 -0.85 0.82 -7.13
C ARG A 94 0.29 -0.18 -6.90
N VAL A 95 -0.05 -1.44 -6.71
CA VAL A 95 0.89 -2.54 -6.54
C VAL A 95 0.54 -3.60 -7.56
N GLN A 96 1.54 -4.17 -8.22
CA GLN A 96 1.40 -5.35 -9.06
C GLN A 96 2.49 -6.34 -8.70
N VAL A 97 2.13 -7.60 -8.43
CA VAL A 97 3.08 -8.66 -8.12
C VAL A 97 3.05 -9.71 -9.22
N ARG A 98 4.21 -9.99 -9.81
CA ARG A 98 4.34 -11.07 -10.81
C ARG A 98 5.51 -11.99 -10.52
N SER A 99 5.37 -13.25 -10.96
CA SER A 99 6.44 -14.24 -10.88
C SER A 99 7.45 -13.99 -12.00
N ILE A 100 8.74 -13.98 -11.67
CA ILE A 100 9.84 -13.83 -12.65
C ILE A 100 10.64 -15.13 -12.83
N GLY A 101 10.10 -16.25 -12.35
CA GLY A 101 10.69 -17.57 -12.45
C GLY A 101 11.06 -18.15 -11.09
N LYS A 102 11.99 -19.10 -11.10
CA LYS A 102 12.44 -19.82 -9.90
C LYS A 102 13.95 -19.72 -9.76
N THR A 103 14.42 -19.74 -8.52
CA THR A 103 15.84 -19.92 -8.20
C THR A 103 16.30 -21.33 -8.60
N GLU A 104 17.61 -21.57 -8.58
CA GLU A 104 18.21 -22.91 -8.78
C GLU A 104 17.72 -23.94 -7.75
N GLU A 105 17.31 -23.49 -6.56
CA GLU A 105 16.74 -24.34 -5.52
C GLU A 105 15.20 -24.48 -5.66
N GLY A 106 14.63 -24.01 -6.77
CA GLY A 106 13.21 -24.16 -7.10
C GLY A 106 12.26 -23.22 -6.36
N ARG A 107 12.77 -22.21 -5.63
CA ARG A 107 11.94 -21.20 -4.94
C ARG A 107 11.48 -20.14 -5.92
N GLU A 108 10.22 -19.71 -5.81
CA GLU A 108 9.72 -18.59 -6.61
C GLU A 108 10.54 -17.33 -6.37
N MET A 109 10.74 -16.54 -7.42
CA MET A 109 11.17 -15.15 -7.33
C MET A 109 10.03 -14.28 -7.83
N ILE A 110 9.67 -13.26 -7.06
CA ILE A 110 8.65 -12.28 -7.44
C ILE A 110 9.26 -10.93 -7.76
N GLU A 111 8.62 -10.20 -8.67
CA GLU A 111 8.81 -8.78 -8.89
C GLU A 111 7.60 -8.03 -8.34
N VAL A 112 7.85 -7.00 -7.54
CA VAL A 112 6.84 -6.12 -6.97
C VAL A 112 6.99 -4.75 -7.61
N ILE A 113 5.99 -4.34 -8.39
CA ILE A 113 5.99 -3.08 -9.12
C ILE A 113 5.06 -2.12 -8.38
N VAL A 114 5.60 -0.97 -7.96
CA VAL A 114 4.85 0.05 -7.22
C VAL A 114 4.88 1.35 -8.02
N SER A 115 3.70 1.84 -8.39
CA SER A 115 3.54 3.08 -9.15
C SER A 115 2.14 3.65 -8.95
N ASP A 116 1.85 4.82 -9.52
CA ASP A 116 0.46 5.28 -9.65
C ASP A 116 -0.34 4.40 -10.64
N GLU A 117 -1.66 4.47 -10.51
CA GLU A 117 -2.60 3.60 -11.24
C GLU A 117 -2.51 3.78 -12.75
N GLU A 118 -2.33 5.04 -13.20
CA GLU A 118 -2.17 5.35 -14.63
C GLU A 118 -0.89 4.71 -15.17
N ASN A 119 0.21 4.81 -14.43
CA ASN A 119 1.46 4.21 -14.86
C ASN A 119 1.40 2.68 -14.92
N LEU A 120 0.80 2.02 -13.92
CA LEU A 120 0.63 0.56 -13.95
C LEU A 120 -0.30 0.12 -15.09
N SER A 121 -1.35 0.88 -15.39
CA SER A 121 -2.23 0.58 -16.53
C SER A 121 -1.51 0.64 -17.89
N ASN A 122 -0.42 1.40 -17.99
CA ASN A 122 0.39 1.59 -19.20
C ASN A 122 1.76 0.88 -19.13
N LEU A 123 1.97 -0.01 -18.16
CA LEU A 123 3.28 -0.59 -17.87
C LEU A 123 3.96 -1.22 -19.10
N GLU A 124 3.22 -2.00 -19.89
CA GLU A 124 3.76 -2.64 -21.09
C GLU A 124 4.14 -1.63 -22.17
N THR A 125 3.35 -0.57 -22.35
CA THR A 125 3.67 0.54 -23.26
C THR A 125 4.99 1.19 -22.88
N TYR A 126 5.22 1.45 -21.59
CA TYR A 126 6.48 2.06 -21.14
C TYR A 126 7.67 1.10 -21.27
N ARG A 127 7.45 -0.20 -21.06
CA ARG A 127 8.48 -1.21 -21.28
C ARG A 127 8.92 -1.24 -22.75
N GLU A 128 8.00 -1.06 -23.70
CA GLU A 128 8.33 -1.01 -25.13
C GLU A 128 9.20 0.19 -25.51
N TYR A 129 9.04 1.35 -24.86
CA TYR A 129 9.86 2.55 -25.13
C TYR A 129 11.35 2.41 -24.77
N LEU A 130 11.71 1.42 -23.96
CA LEU A 130 13.08 1.17 -23.52
C LEU A 130 13.87 0.24 -24.45
N ASN A 131 13.23 -0.32 -25.50
CA ASN A 131 13.85 -1.25 -26.46
C ASN A 131 13.92 -0.64 -27.87
#